data_AF-A0A931YNC0-F1
#
_entry.id   AF-A0A931YNC0-F1
#
_cell.length_a   1.000
_cell.length_b   1.000
_cell.length_c   1.000
_cell.angle_alpha   90.00
_cell.angle_beta   90.00
_cell.angle_gamma   90.00
#
_symmetry.space_group_name_H-M   'P 1'
#
loop_
_entity.id
_entity.type
_entity.pdbx_description
1 polymer ?
#
loop_
_entity_poly.entity_id
_entity_poly.type
_entity_poly.pdbx_seq_one_letter_code
_entity_poly.pdbx_strand_id
1 'polypeptide(L)'
;MSARHDTDHVATYQPERWQAPLDHVLCAGNNSAVAFGIRTDDACDRAYIFQDRVQGGTGHTRAELSPDGKQFAMYGFLDPPRADTYSITVNGEPRYQVPFDVVSRFAWLDSGTLCWSAFASRDAEEGRRGLERIRVFRNGEDVTGVFDFDEHFMTPPADRHGLTAVDYTRKAWWTVDDTGFATPPRPIPAHEGPIPRCNWGLFTDIPPLCNANPQQPQVTVAGRMHRVTFRGVTGPVFHAIEREDGMPDFAISDDGMFAGYIGTRYGSIIDSMSATAYRILEWVERKEPREDGWRSRYIAMPLAMLFTPNGGIGSAFALRSRRYFPATQHAAWRKGYRYAEYPFFTPRGALVVTAHDINGSCVVIDEDEGPRFDAVHHVRWLHAEQAVSYVGQRGNNFLRVVVR
;
A
#
# COMPACT_ATOMS: atom_id res chain seq x y z
N MET A 1 16.85 -23.52 -8.15
CA MET A 1 17.97 -22.59 -7.88
C MET A 1 17.48 -21.68 -6.78
N SER A 2 18.22 -21.55 -5.68
CA SER A 2 17.88 -20.58 -4.62
C SER A 2 18.08 -19.17 -5.18
N ALA A 3 17.14 -18.27 -4.90
CA ALA A 3 17.25 -16.89 -5.33
C ALA A 3 18.51 -16.23 -4.73
N ARG A 4 19.22 -15.42 -5.51
CA ARG A 4 20.39 -14.69 -5.00
C ARG A 4 19.92 -13.38 -4.37
N HIS A 5 20.28 -13.18 -3.11
CA HIS A 5 20.02 -11.94 -2.37
C HIS A 5 21.30 -11.11 -2.29
N ASP A 6 21.34 -9.99 -3.00
CA ASP A 6 22.38 -8.97 -2.79
C ASP A 6 21.85 -7.96 -1.76
N THR A 7 22.69 -7.57 -0.79
CA THR A 7 22.29 -6.67 0.31
C THR A 7 23.27 -5.52 0.42
N ASP A 8 22.74 -4.30 0.38
CA ASP A 8 23.49 -3.06 0.49
C ASP A 8 23.02 -2.28 1.73
N HIS A 9 23.94 -1.69 2.49
CA HIS A 9 23.56 -0.75 3.56
C HIS A 9 23.12 0.58 2.95
N VAL A 10 21.99 1.13 3.42
CA VAL A 10 21.42 2.38 2.90
C VAL A 10 21.46 3.49 3.92
N ALA A 11 21.14 3.20 5.18
CA ALA A 11 21.15 4.19 6.26
C ALA A 11 21.13 3.54 7.64
N THR A 12 21.45 4.35 8.65
CA THR A 12 21.32 4.01 10.06
C THR A 12 20.53 5.11 10.78
N TYR A 13 19.45 4.72 11.47
CA TYR A 13 18.68 5.60 12.33
C TYR A 13 19.35 5.72 13.71
N GLN A 14 19.48 6.94 14.23
CA GLN A 14 20.16 7.19 15.50
C GLN A 14 19.17 7.79 16.51
N PRO A 15 18.33 6.97 17.17
CA PRO A 15 17.27 7.49 18.05
C PRO A 15 17.81 8.42 19.14
N GLU A 16 18.99 8.09 19.70
CA GLU A 16 19.68 8.91 20.71
C GLU A 16 20.04 10.32 20.21
N ARG A 17 20.37 10.44 18.93
CA ARG A 17 20.76 11.72 18.31
C ARG A 17 19.54 12.61 18.05
N TRP A 18 18.40 11.99 17.73
CA TRP A 18 17.20 12.69 17.30
C TRP A 18 16.17 12.87 18.41
N GLN A 19 16.31 12.13 19.52
CA GLN A 19 15.42 12.17 20.69
C GLN A 19 13.94 11.96 20.34
N ALA A 20 13.67 11.26 19.24
CA ALA A 20 12.33 11.03 18.72
C ALA A 20 12.16 9.57 18.28
N PRO A 21 10.96 8.99 18.39
CA PRO A 21 10.67 7.70 17.79
C PRO A 21 10.56 7.83 16.26
N LEU A 22 11.00 6.79 15.56
CA LEU A 22 10.75 6.63 14.13
C LEU A 22 9.24 6.45 13.91
N ASP A 23 8.65 7.28 13.06
CA ASP A 23 7.23 7.23 12.70
C ASP A 23 7.02 6.44 11.41
N HIS A 24 7.74 6.79 10.35
CA HIS A 24 7.70 6.11 9.07
C HIS A 24 9.01 6.25 8.28
N VAL A 25 9.17 5.44 7.24
CA VAL A 25 10.35 5.44 6.36
C VAL A 25 9.91 5.77 4.95
N LEU A 26 10.55 6.73 4.31
CA LEU A 26 10.41 7.00 2.88
C LEU A 26 11.59 6.37 2.14
N CYS A 27 11.33 5.75 0.99
CA CYS A 27 12.36 5.12 0.16
C CYS A 27 12.35 5.71 -1.24
N ALA A 28 13.54 5.82 -1.85
CA ALA A 28 13.67 6.20 -3.25
C ALA A 28 13.01 5.16 -4.15
N GLY A 29 12.63 5.52 -5.38
CA GLY A 29 11.99 4.61 -6.32
C GLY A 29 12.78 3.33 -6.61
N ASN A 30 14.12 3.37 -6.49
CA ASN A 30 15.03 2.24 -6.61
C ASN A 30 15.47 1.62 -5.26
N ASN A 31 14.93 2.10 -4.14
CA ASN A 31 15.30 1.78 -2.76
C ASN A 31 16.79 2.04 -2.40
N SER A 32 17.50 2.90 -3.15
CA SER A 32 18.93 3.19 -2.90
C SER A 32 19.17 4.26 -1.84
N ALA A 33 18.11 4.92 -1.36
CA ALA A 33 18.18 5.92 -0.32
C ALA A 33 16.89 5.89 0.51
N VAL A 34 17.00 6.31 1.77
CA VAL A 34 15.86 6.44 2.68
C VAL A 34 15.86 7.81 3.37
N ALA A 35 14.67 8.29 3.70
CA ALA A 35 14.46 9.37 4.64
C ALA A 35 13.60 8.88 5.81
N PHE A 36 13.85 9.39 7.01
CA PHE A 36 13.15 8.97 8.22
C PHE A 36 12.18 10.05 8.65
N GLY A 37 10.88 9.75 8.67
CA GLY A 37 9.89 10.58 9.35
C GLY A 37 9.95 10.30 10.85
N ILE A 38 10.13 11.35 11.66
CA ILE A 38 10.14 11.25 13.12
C ILE A 38 8.99 12.08 13.69
N ARG A 39 8.42 11.60 14.80
CA ARG A 39 7.37 12.30 15.52
C ARG A 39 8.01 13.22 16.56
N THR A 40 7.75 14.52 16.48
CA THR A 40 8.18 15.48 17.51
C THR A 40 7.14 15.54 18.63
N ASP A 41 7.54 16.02 19.80
CA ASP A 41 6.64 16.16 20.97
C ASP A 41 5.48 17.13 20.71
N ASP A 42 5.66 18.09 19.80
CA ASP A 42 4.59 18.94 19.29
C ASP A 42 3.72 18.13 18.33
N ALA A 43 2.48 17.84 18.76
CA ALA A 43 1.55 16.88 18.15
C ALA A 43 1.19 17.11 16.68
N CYS A 44 1.62 18.23 16.08
CA CYS A 44 1.35 18.59 14.69
C CYS A 44 2.60 18.67 13.80
N ASP A 45 3.80 18.49 14.35
CA ASP A 45 5.03 18.68 13.61
C ASP A 45 5.67 17.32 13.25
N ARG A 46 6.12 17.24 12.00
CA ARG A 46 6.90 16.12 11.48
C ARG A 46 8.24 16.67 11.05
N ALA A 47 9.30 16.08 11.59
CA ALA A 47 10.63 16.29 11.06
C ALA A 47 11.02 15.09 10.21
N TYR A 48 11.83 15.35 9.19
CA TYR A 48 12.39 14.33 8.34
C TYR A 48 13.90 14.35 8.43
N ILE A 49 14.53 13.18 8.48
CA ILE A 49 15.98 13.04 8.44
C ILE A 49 16.36 12.47 7.09
N PHE A 50 17.17 13.21 6.35
CA PHE A 50 17.74 12.77 5.08
C PHE A 50 19.22 13.16 5.02
N GLN A 51 20.09 12.20 4.70
CA GLN A 51 21.56 12.38 4.64
C GLN A 51 22.13 13.06 5.90
N ASP A 52 21.77 12.55 7.09
CA ASP A 52 22.19 13.08 8.41
C ASP A 52 21.79 14.53 8.72
N ARG A 53 20.88 15.11 7.93
CA ARG A 53 20.32 16.43 8.15
C ARG A 53 18.86 16.30 8.57
N VAL A 54 18.51 16.96 9.67
CA VAL A 54 17.11 17.18 10.04
C VAL A 54 16.56 18.29 9.15
N GLN A 55 15.46 17.99 8.50
CA GLN A 55 14.65 18.94 7.76
C GLN A 55 13.30 19.00 8.47
N GLY A 56 13.09 20.09 9.21
CA GLY A 56 11.86 20.32 9.96
C GLY A 56 10.83 21.06 9.10
N GLY A 57 9.58 20.64 9.19
CA GLY A 57 8.44 21.42 8.73
C GLY A 57 7.45 21.56 9.87
N THR A 58 6.89 22.76 10.05
CA THR A 58 5.76 22.94 10.95
C THR A 58 4.46 22.64 10.20
N GLY A 59 3.50 21.99 10.88
CA GLY A 59 2.18 21.67 10.34
C GLY A 59 2.13 20.52 9.31
N HIS A 60 1.18 20.59 8.36
CA HIS A 60 0.91 19.56 7.35
C HIS A 60 2.05 19.40 6.33
N THR A 61 3.16 18.82 6.78
CA THR A 61 4.38 18.65 6.00
C THR A 61 4.28 17.39 5.14
N ARG A 62 4.32 17.57 3.82
CA ARG A 62 4.52 16.48 2.85
C ARG A 62 5.98 16.46 2.41
N ALA A 63 6.53 15.26 2.29
CA ALA A 63 7.90 15.07 1.86
C ALA A 63 8.00 13.90 0.89
N GLU A 64 8.92 14.03 -0.07
CA GLU A 64 9.08 13.08 -1.17
C GLU A 64 10.56 12.92 -1.51
N LEU A 65 10.96 11.68 -1.76
CA LEU A 65 12.32 11.37 -2.19
C LEU A 65 12.33 11.11 -3.70
N SER A 66 13.28 11.71 -4.41
CA SER A 66 13.41 11.54 -5.86
C SER A 66 13.64 10.07 -6.20
N PRO A 67 13.26 9.62 -7.41
CA PRO A 67 13.41 8.21 -7.79
C PRO A 67 14.83 7.66 -7.69
N ASP A 68 15.86 8.51 -7.86
CA ASP A 68 17.27 8.15 -7.72
C ASP A 68 17.84 8.35 -6.31
N GLY A 69 17.02 8.85 -5.37
CA GLY A 69 17.40 9.03 -3.98
C GLY A 69 18.35 10.20 -3.71
N LYS A 70 18.55 11.11 -4.66
CA LYS A 70 19.50 12.23 -4.52
C LYS A 70 18.85 13.53 -4.04
N GLN A 71 17.55 13.67 -4.22
CA GLN A 71 16.82 14.89 -3.89
C GLN A 71 15.66 14.54 -2.96
N PHE A 72 15.61 15.21 -1.82
CA PHE A 72 14.52 15.12 -0.87
C PHE A 72 13.79 16.46 -0.89
N ALA A 73 12.54 16.44 -1.34
CA ALA A 73 11.71 17.63 -1.39
C ALA A 73 10.75 17.63 -0.20
N MET A 74 10.56 18.80 0.39
CA MET A 74 9.63 18.97 1.50
C MET A 74 8.87 20.28 1.33
N TYR A 75 7.56 20.20 1.49
CA TYR A 75 6.65 21.35 1.55
C TYR A 75 6.30 21.64 3.01
N GLY A 76 6.46 22.89 3.43
CA GLY A 76 6.11 23.35 4.77
C GLY A 76 6.30 24.87 4.93
N PHE A 77 6.02 25.38 6.13
CA PHE A 77 6.35 26.77 6.47
C PHE A 77 7.88 26.92 6.62
N LEU A 78 8.41 28.04 6.15
CA LEU A 78 9.76 28.47 6.55
C LEU A 78 9.72 28.85 8.03
N ASP A 79 10.76 28.50 8.79
CA ASP A 79 10.98 29.05 10.13
C ASP A 79 11.93 30.27 10.03
N PRO A 80 11.54 31.47 10.53
CA PRO A 80 10.22 31.83 11.06
C PRO A 80 9.17 32.00 9.96
N PRO A 81 7.89 31.68 10.24
CA PRO A 81 6.83 31.81 9.26
C PRO A 81 6.71 33.28 8.85
N ARG A 82 7.16 33.60 7.64
CA ARG A 82 6.66 34.81 6.97
C ARG A 82 5.20 34.53 6.67
N ALA A 83 4.33 35.31 7.31
CA ALA A 83 2.89 35.24 7.15
C ALA A 83 2.54 34.92 5.69
N ASP A 84 1.88 33.78 5.50
CA ASP A 84 1.20 33.38 4.27
C ASP A 84 2.06 32.89 3.09
N THR A 85 3.33 32.56 3.29
CA THR A 85 4.16 31.97 2.21
C THR A 85 4.70 30.59 2.57
N TYR A 86 4.17 29.56 1.91
CA TYR A 86 4.77 28.23 1.93
C TYR A 86 5.97 28.20 0.99
N SER A 87 6.96 27.39 1.36
CA SER A 87 8.07 27.11 0.47
C SER A 87 8.23 25.61 0.29
N ILE A 88 8.75 25.25 -0.87
CA ILE A 88 9.27 23.91 -1.10
C ILE A 88 10.77 23.99 -0.99
N THR A 89 11.32 23.22 -0.07
CA THR A 89 12.76 23.01 0.05
C THR A 89 13.15 21.76 -0.72
N VAL A 90 14.37 21.76 -1.28
CA VAL A 90 14.98 20.57 -1.87
C VAL A 90 16.35 20.40 -1.21
N ASN A 91 16.54 19.27 -0.53
CA ASN A 91 17.72 18.99 0.29
C ASN A 91 17.98 20.04 1.38
N GLY A 92 16.90 20.57 1.96
CA GLY A 92 16.92 21.62 3.00
C GLY A 92 17.06 23.05 2.47
N GLU A 93 17.32 23.24 1.17
CA GLU A 93 17.47 24.56 0.58
C GLU A 93 16.14 25.05 -0.02
N PRO A 94 15.67 26.27 0.30
CA PRO A 94 14.47 26.85 -0.33
C PRO A 94 14.63 26.91 -1.84
N ARG A 95 13.75 26.21 -2.57
CA ARG A 95 13.84 26.09 -4.03
C ARG A 95 12.68 26.77 -4.74
N TYR A 96 11.47 26.63 -4.21
CA TYR A 96 10.26 27.19 -4.84
C TYR A 96 9.41 27.92 -3.81
N GLN A 97 8.91 29.09 -4.19
CA GLN A 97 7.89 29.82 -3.44
C GLN A 97 6.52 29.34 -3.90
N VAL A 98 5.66 28.96 -2.96
CA VAL A 98 4.30 28.51 -3.26
C VAL A 98 3.36 29.71 -3.05
N PRO A 99 2.70 30.23 -4.10
CA PRO A 99 1.85 31.41 -4.00
C PRO A 99 0.46 31.10 -3.41
N PHE A 100 0.33 29.97 -2.71
CA PHE A 100 -0.91 29.39 -2.21
C PHE A 100 -0.70 28.82 -0.82
N ASP A 101 -1.76 28.77 -0.03
CA ASP A 101 -1.74 28.29 1.34
C ASP A 101 -2.07 26.79 1.50
N VAL A 102 -2.47 26.12 0.41
CA VAL A 102 -2.69 24.67 0.38
C VAL A 102 -1.95 24.03 -0.78
N VAL A 103 -1.13 23.03 -0.48
CA VAL A 103 -0.57 22.09 -1.45
C VAL A 103 -1.26 20.74 -1.27
N SER A 104 -1.95 20.26 -2.30
CA SER A 104 -2.69 19.00 -2.24
C SER A 104 -1.94 17.82 -2.83
N ARG A 105 -1.16 18.05 -3.89
CA ARG A 105 -0.40 17.01 -4.60
C ARG A 105 1.04 17.44 -4.66
N PHE A 106 1.95 16.49 -4.46
CA PHE A 106 3.37 16.77 -4.34
C PHE A 106 4.11 15.46 -4.66
N ALA A 107 4.81 15.40 -5.78
CA ALA A 107 5.50 14.19 -6.22
C ALA A 107 6.61 14.49 -7.23
N TRP A 108 7.63 13.62 -7.23
CA TRP A 108 8.65 13.59 -8.28
C TRP A 108 8.15 12.78 -9.49
N LEU A 109 8.16 13.39 -10.68
CA LEU A 109 7.89 12.65 -11.94
C LEU A 109 9.14 11.90 -12.41
N ASP A 110 10.31 12.48 -12.17
CA ASP A 110 11.62 11.90 -12.43
C ASP A 110 12.65 12.53 -11.47
N SER A 111 13.93 12.16 -11.59
CA SER A 111 15.01 12.66 -10.72
C SER A 111 15.32 14.17 -10.82
N GLY A 112 14.69 14.90 -11.75
CA GLY A 112 14.88 16.34 -11.91
C GLY A 112 13.59 17.15 -12.07
N THR A 113 12.43 16.49 -12.01
CA THR A 113 11.12 17.10 -12.23
C THR A 113 10.23 16.89 -11.01
N LEU A 114 10.13 17.92 -10.17
CA LEU A 114 9.19 17.98 -9.06
C LEU A 114 7.93 18.68 -9.52
N CYS A 115 6.77 18.10 -9.22
CA CYS A 115 5.50 18.70 -9.52
C CYS A 115 4.58 18.73 -8.30
N TRP A 116 3.72 19.73 -8.28
CA TRP A 116 2.71 19.87 -7.24
C TRP A 116 1.48 20.60 -7.74
N SER A 117 0.36 20.41 -7.05
CA SER A 117 -0.82 21.24 -7.22
C SER A 117 -1.14 22.01 -5.97
N ALA A 118 -1.58 23.25 -6.14
CA ALA A 118 -1.87 24.15 -5.05
C ALA A 118 -3.10 25.02 -5.34
N PHE A 119 -3.78 25.46 -4.28
CA PHE A 119 -4.95 26.32 -4.35
C PHE A 119 -5.06 27.16 -3.07
N ALA A 120 -5.87 28.23 -3.10
CA ALA A 120 -6.14 29.01 -1.90
C ALA A 120 -7.19 28.31 -1.03
N SER A 121 -7.00 28.17 0.27
CA SER A 121 -7.94 27.49 1.20
C SER A 121 -9.36 28.03 1.09
N ARG A 122 -9.50 29.36 0.94
CA ARG A 122 -10.78 30.05 0.67
C ARG A 122 -11.52 29.53 -0.57
N ASP A 123 -10.79 29.06 -1.58
CA ASP A 123 -11.38 28.52 -2.81
C ASP A 123 -11.99 27.14 -2.56
N ALA A 124 -11.46 26.36 -1.60
CA ALA A 124 -12.03 25.07 -1.23
C ALA A 124 -13.39 25.20 -0.52
N GLU A 125 -13.60 26.27 0.24
CA GLU A 125 -14.87 26.57 0.91
C GLU A 125 -16.01 26.88 -0.10
N GLU A 126 -15.67 27.34 -1.30
CA GLU A 126 -16.63 27.62 -2.39
C GLU A 126 -17.13 26.35 -3.13
N GLY A 127 -16.73 25.15 -2.68
CA GLY A 127 -17.21 23.86 -3.20
C GLY A 127 -16.68 23.54 -4.60
N ARG A 128 -17.51 22.95 -5.49
CA ARG A 128 -17.08 22.49 -6.83
C ARG A 128 -16.44 23.57 -7.71
N ARG A 129 -16.72 24.86 -7.47
CA ARG A 129 -16.07 25.98 -8.18
C ARG A 129 -14.59 26.15 -7.79
N GLY A 130 -14.19 25.68 -6.60
CA GLY A 130 -12.81 25.69 -6.14
C GLY A 130 -11.89 24.77 -6.93
N LEU A 131 -12.39 23.66 -7.47
CA LEU A 131 -11.60 22.73 -8.28
C LEU A 131 -11.13 23.32 -9.62
N GLU A 132 -11.85 24.32 -10.16
CA GLU A 132 -11.43 25.06 -11.36
C GLU A 132 -10.27 26.02 -11.09
N ARG A 133 -9.92 26.25 -9.81
CA ARG A 133 -8.84 27.16 -9.39
C ARG A 133 -7.57 26.43 -8.93
N ILE A 134 -7.54 25.10 -8.99
CA ILE A 134 -6.33 24.33 -8.72
C ILE A 134 -5.27 24.71 -9.77
N ARG A 135 -4.12 25.17 -9.30
CA ARG A 135 -2.96 25.46 -10.13
C ARG A 135 -1.98 24.31 -10.06
N VAL A 136 -1.36 24.04 -11.20
CA VAL A 136 -0.38 22.97 -11.35
C VAL A 136 0.98 23.59 -11.63
N PHE A 137 1.98 23.11 -10.90
CA PHE A 137 3.35 23.58 -11.00
C PHE A 137 4.30 22.45 -11.38
N ARG A 138 5.25 22.76 -12.25
CA ARG A 138 6.39 21.91 -12.61
C ARG A 138 7.67 22.67 -12.37
N ASN A 139 8.48 22.24 -11.41
CA ASN A 139 9.71 22.93 -11.00
C ASN A 139 9.49 24.44 -10.76
N GLY A 140 8.34 24.80 -10.18
CA GLY A 140 7.97 26.18 -9.83
C GLY A 140 7.32 26.98 -10.96
N GLU A 141 7.34 26.48 -12.18
CA GLU A 141 6.62 27.07 -13.32
C GLU A 141 5.15 26.66 -13.27
N ASP A 142 4.26 27.63 -13.34
CA ASP A 142 2.82 27.37 -13.47
C ASP A 142 2.51 26.87 -14.88
N VAL A 143 2.07 25.61 -14.95
CA VAL A 143 1.76 24.89 -16.18
C VAL A 143 0.28 24.53 -16.25
N THR A 144 -0.56 25.24 -15.49
CA THR A 144 -2.02 25.00 -15.45
C THR A 144 -2.62 25.03 -16.85
N GLY A 145 -3.42 23.99 -17.19
CA GLY A 145 -4.05 23.84 -18.50
C GLY A 145 -3.16 23.27 -19.60
N VAL A 146 -1.85 23.19 -19.36
CA VAL A 146 -0.86 22.50 -20.21
C VAL A 146 -0.40 21.19 -19.57
N PHE A 147 -0.53 21.12 -18.25
CA PHE A 147 -0.29 19.95 -17.43
C PHE A 147 -1.52 19.66 -16.58
N ASP A 148 -1.93 18.40 -16.51
CA ASP A 148 -2.99 17.95 -15.62
C ASP A 148 -2.46 16.95 -14.60
N PHE A 149 -2.98 17.05 -13.37
CA PHE A 149 -2.78 16.05 -12.34
C PHE A 149 -4.14 15.47 -12.01
N ASP A 150 -4.24 14.15 -11.97
CA ASP A 150 -5.41 13.50 -11.42
C ASP A 150 -5.00 12.45 -10.41
N GLU A 151 -5.47 12.63 -9.18
CA GLU A 151 -5.39 11.57 -8.18
C GLU A 151 -6.38 10.51 -8.59
N HIS A 152 -5.88 9.30 -8.77
CA HIS A 152 -6.73 8.16 -8.86
C HIS A 152 -6.33 7.22 -7.74
N PHE A 153 -7.34 6.65 -7.11
CA PHE A 153 -7.11 5.44 -6.34
C PHE A 153 -6.65 4.42 -7.36
N MET A 154 -5.43 3.92 -7.20
CA MET A 154 -5.07 2.73 -7.91
C MET A 154 -6.12 1.68 -7.52
N THR A 155 -6.81 1.16 -8.53
CA THR A 155 -7.87 0.18 -8.30
C THR A 155 -7.26 -0.94 -7.45
N PRO A 156 -7.99 -1.52 -6.48
CA PRO A 156 -7.48 -2.63 -5.66
C PRO A 156 -6.65 -3.57 -6.54
N PRO A 157 -5.35 -3.70 -6.22
CA PRO A 157 -4.93 -4.30 -4.96
C PRO A 157 -4.30 -3.39 -3.91
N ALA A 158 -4.11 -2.10 -4.18
CA ALA A 158 -3.33 -1.27 -3.29
C ALA A 158 -4.14 -0.05 -2.89
N ASP A 159 -4.22 0.28 -1.60
CA ASP A 159 -4.58 1.63 -1.12
C ASP A 159 -3.49 2.64 -1.53
N ARG A 160 -2.97 2.50 -2.75
CA ARG A 160 -1.96 3.35 -3.32
C ARG A 160 -2.66 4.51 -3.96
N HIS A 161 -2.27 5.67 -3.49
CA HIS A 161 -2.62 6.91 -4.14
C HIS A 161 -1.75 7.03 -5.38
N GLY A 162 -2.36 6.90 -6.54
CA GLY A 162 -1.71 7.17 -7.82
C GLY A 162 -1.97 8.60 -8.25
N LEU A 163 -0.97 9.22 -8.85
CA LEU A 163 -1.06 10.50 -9.54
C LEU A 163 -0.86 10.22 -11.03
N THR A 164 -1.90 10.41 -11.82
CA THR A 164 -1.74 10.52 -13.27
C THR A 164 -1.32 11.93 -13.56
N ALA A 165 -0.20 12.07 -14.26
CA ALA A 165 0.36 13.33 -14.68
C ALA A 165 0.28 13.37 -16.21
N VAL A 166 -0.30 14.41 -16.79
CA VAL A 166 -0.46 14.55 -18.26
C VAL A 166 0.22 15.83 -18.70
N ASP A 167 1.17 15.77 -19.63
CA ASP A 167 1.82 16.93 -20.26
C ASP A 167 1.35 17.02 -21.72
N TYR A 168 0.42 17.95 -21.98
CA TYR A 168 -0.15 18.17 -23.31
C TYR A 168 0.85 18.76 -24.30
N THR A 169 1.89 19.45 -23.84
CA THR A 169 2.95 19.98 -24.71
C THR A 169 3.83 18.86 -25.23
N ARG A 170 4.23 17.96 -24.33
CA ARG A 170 5.05 16.78 -24.69
C ARG A 170 4.23 15.65 -25.30
N LYS A 171 2.90 15.77 -25.29
CA LYS A 171 1.96 14.70 -25.64
C LYS A 171 2.30 13.41 -24.89
N ALA A 172 2.62 13.54 -23.61
CA ALA A 172 3.05 12.44 -22.76
C ALA A 172 2.26 12.39 -21.46
N TRP A 173 2.15 11.21 -20.85
CA TRP A 173 1.58 11.03 -19.53
C TRP A 173 2.40 10.03 -18.69
N TRP A 174 2.25 10.12 -17.38
CA TRP A 174 2.91 9.31 -16.37
C TRP A 174 1.88 8.86 -15.34
N THR A 175 2.09 7.69 -14.73
CA THR A 175 1.52 7.36 -13.43
C THR A 175 2.64 7.40 -12.40
N VAL A 176 2.44 8.15 -11.33
CA VAL A 176 3.31 8.18 -10.15
C VAL A 176 2.53 7.61 -8.99
N ASP A 177 2.95 6.48 -8.43
CA ASP A 177 2.33 5.99 -7.20
C ASP A 177 2.94 6.66 -5.96
N ASP A 178 2.24 6.57 -4.84
CA ASP A 178 2.63 6.98 -3.50
C ASP A 178 3.93 6.33 -2.98
N THR A 179 4.48 5.35 -3.69
CA THR A 179 5.80 4.79 -3.41
C THR A 179 6.92 5.53 -4.13
N GLY A 180 6.60 6.63 -4.83
CA GLY A 180 7.50 7.41 -5.65
C GLY A 180 7.87 6.73 -6.97
N PHE A 181 7.16 5.66 -7.36
CA PHE A 181 7.39 5.01 -8.65
C PHE A 181 6.67 5.77 -9.76
N ALA A 182 7.43 6.39 -10.66
CA ALA A 182 6.93 6.96 -11.88
C ALA A 182 7.09 5.97 -13.05
N THR A 183 6.01 5.67 -13.77
CA THR A 183 6.11 4.96 -15.05
C THR A 183 6.93 5.78 -16.04
N PRO A 184 7.65 5.16 -16.99
CA PRO A 184 8.21 5.89 -18.13
C PRO A 184 7.13 6.70 -18.86
N PRO A 185 7.46 7.87 -19.43
CA PRO A 185 6.50 8.68 -20.19
C PRO A 185 5.88 7.87 -21.32
N ARG A 186 4.54 7.88 -21.39
CA ARG A 186 3.76 7.22 -22.44
C ARG A 186 3.11 8.27 -23.34
N PRO A 187 2.95 8.02 -24.65
CA PRO A 187 2.24 8.95 -25.52
C PRO A 187 0.78 9.09 -25.09
N ILE A 188 0.23 10.31 -25.15
CA ILE A 188 -1.21 10.53 -24.95
C ILE A 188 -1.95 9.85 -26.11
N PRO A 189 -2.92 8.95 -25.84
CA PRO A 189 -3.65 8.30 -26.90
C PRO A 189 -4.38 9.33 -27.78
N ALA A 190 -4.48 9.07 -29.07
CA ALA A 190 -5.13 9.97 -30.02
C ALA A 190 -6.66 9.91 -29.84
N HIS A 191 -7.19 10.56 -28.81
CA HIS A 191 -8.61 10.84 -28.67
C HIS A 191 -8.88 12.31 -29.00
N GLU A 192 -9.91 12.55 -29.80
CA GLU A 192 -10.36 13.89 -30.18
C GLU A 192 -11.11 14.55 -28.99
N GLY A 193 -10.36 15.14 -28.06
CA GLY A 193 -10.92 15.94 -26.97
C GLY A 193 -9.95 16.16 -25.80
N PRO A 194 -10.20 17.12 -24.89
CA PRO A 194 -9.53 17.14 -23.60
C PRO A 194 -9.73 15.77 -22.94
N ILE A 195 -8.66 15.19 -22.38
CA ILE A 195 -8.75 13.88 -21.71
C ILE A 195 -9.87 14.01 -20.68
N PRO A 196 -10.91 13.16 -20.70
CA PRO A 196 -12.02 13.29 -19.79
C PRO A 196 -11.48 13.31 -18.35
N ARG A 197 -11.79 14.38 -17.60
CA ARG A 197 -11.68 14.42 -16.13
C ARG A 197 -12.61 13.33 -15.59
N CYS A 198 -12.14 12.10 -15.56
CA CYS A 198 -12.98 10.94 -15.32
C CYS A 198 -12.13 9.91 -14.62
N ASN A 199 -12.43 9.65 -13.35
CA ASN A 199 -12.69 8.31 -12.84
C ASN A 199 -11.90 7.19 -13.55
N TRP A 200 -10.58 7.31 -13.60
CA TRP A 200 -9.72 6.27 -14.13
C TRP A 200 -9.68 5.19 -13.04
N GLY A 201 -10.62 4.26 -13.11
CA GLY A 201 -10.32 2.88 -12.77
C GLY A 201 -9.19 2.47 -13.72
N LEU A 202 -7.96 2.44 -13.20
CA LEU A 202 -6.75 2.14 -13.93
C LEU A 202 -6.89 0.81 -14.67
N PHE A 203 -7.14 0.89 -15.97
CA PHE A 203 -6.60 -0.05 -16.92
C PHE A 203 -5.17 0.40 -17.19
N THR A 204 -4.21 -0.33 -16.63
CA THR A 204 -2.81 -0.23 -17.05
C THR A 204 -2.75 -0.52 -18.55
N ASP A 205 -2.26 0.41 -19.37
CA ASP A 205 -1.85 0.14 -20.75
C ASP A 205 -0.63 -0.79 -20.73
N ILE A 206 -0.87 -2.07 -20.46
CA ILE A 206 -0.27 -3.16 -21.23
C ILE A 206 -0.65 -2.84 -22.69
N PRO A 207 0.27 -2.95 -23.68
CA PRO A 207 -0.12 -2.79 -25.09
C PRO A 207 -1.38 -3.63 -25.36
N PRO A 208 -2.24 -3.28 -26.33
CA PRO A 208 -3.45 -4.03 -26.65
C PRO A 208 -3.08 -5.39 -27.28
N LEU A 209 -2.51 -6.26 -26.46
CA LEU A 209 -2.45 -7.69 -26.56
C LEU A 209 -3.44 -8.16 -25.49
N CYS A 210 -4.66 -8.43 -25.95
CA CYS A 210 -5.81 -9.00 -25.26
C CYS A 210 -7.02 -8.04 -25.15
N ASN A 211 -7.90 -8.20 -26.12
CA ASN A 211 -9.32 -7.90 -26.01
C ASN A 211 -9.93 -8.45 -24.70
N ALA A 212 -10.90 -7.70 -24.16
CA ALA A 212 -11.75 -7.96 -22.99
C ALA A 212 -11.16 -7.50 -21.64
N ASN A 213 -11.98 -6.77 -20.86
CA ASN A 213 -11.81 -6.59 -19.42
C ASN A 213 -11.18 -7.86 -18.82
N PRO A 214 -10.00 -7.80 -18.18
CA PRO A 214 -9.47 -8.98 -17.51
C PRO A 214 -10.57 -9.48 -16.59
N GLN A 215 -11.02 -10.72 -16.81
CA GLN A 215 -12.10 -11.31 -16.03
C GLN A 215 -11.73 -11.18 -14.56
N GLN A 216 -12.48 -10.39 -13.78
CA GLN A 216 -12.15 -10.23 -12.37
C GLN A 216 -12.24 -11.59 -11.66
N PRO A 217 -11.30 -11.90 -10.74
CA PRO A 217 -11.43 -13.08 -9.89
C PRO A 217 -12.78 -13.07 -9.16
N GLN A 218 -13.48 -14.19 -9.21
CA GLN A 218 -14.78 -14.34 -8.56
C GLN A 218 -14.62 -15.12 -7.27
N VAL A 219 -15.09 -14.53 -6.17
CA VAL A 219 -15.15 -15.23 -4.88
C VAL A 219 -16.49 -15.92 -4.76
N THR A 220 -16.48 -17.25 -4.62
CA THR A 220 -17.66 -18.04 -4.30
C THR A 220 -17.60 -18.46 -2.84
N VAL A 221 -18.75 -18.36 -2.15
CA VAL A 221 -18.89 -18.74 -0.74
C VAL A 221 -19.76 -19.99 -0.65
N ALA A 222 -19.23 -21.07 -0.10
CA ALA A 222 -19.95 -22.31 0.18
C ALA A 222 -19.89 -22.61 1.69
N GLY A 223 -20.97 -22.31 2.40
CA GLY A 223 -20.97 -22.33 3.86
C GLY A 223 -20.08 -21.22 4.42
N ARG A 224 -18.99 -21.58 5.11
CA ARG A 224 -17.97 -20.64 5.62
C ARG A 224 -16.68 -20.64 4.83
N MET A 225 -16.68 -21.35 3.71
CA MET A 225 -15.48 -21.55 2.93
C MET A 225 -15.54 -20.66 1.68
N HIS A 226 -14.49 -19.91 1.49
CA HIS A 226 -14.26 -19.03 0.36
C HIS A 226 -13.36 -19.72 -0.66
N ARG A 227 -13.63 -19.44 -1.93
CA ARG A 227 -12.91 -20.00 -3.04
C ARG A 227 -12.86 -18.99 -4.18
N VAL A 228 -11.71 -18.87 -4.81
CA VAL A 228 -11.52 -17.97 -5.95
C VAL A 228 -11.65 -18.78 -7.23
N THR A 229 -12.41 -18.26 -8.19
CA THR A 229 -12.40 -18.76 -9.57
C THR A 229 -11.94 -17.64 -10.49
N PHE A 230 -10.94 -17.92 -11.32
CA PHE A 230 -10.40 -16.97 -12.29
C PHE A 230 -10.17 -17.70 -13.61
N ARG A 231 -10.73 -17.17 -14.71
CA ARG A 231 -10.67 -17.77 -16.05
C ARG A 231 -11.05 -19.26 -16.10
N GLY A 232 -12.10 -19.63 -15.35
CA GLY A 232 -12.61 -21.01 -15.26
C GLY A 232 -11.76 -21.95 -14.39
N VAL A 233 -10.63 -21.48 -13.84
CA VAL A 233 -9.82 -22.25 -12.90
C VAL A 233 -10.26 -21.91 -11.47
N THR A 234 -10.61 -22.94 -10.73
CA THR A 234 -11.04 -22.82 -9.34
C THR A 234 -9.89 -23.16 -8.40
N GLY A 235 -9.52 -22.18 -7.57
CA GLY A 235 -8.41 -22.28 -6.64
C GLY A 235 -8.69 -23.01 -5.33
N PRO A 236 -7.68 -23.04 -4.45
CA PRO A 236 -7.78 -23.59 -3.10
C PRO A 236 -8.89 -22.93 -2.28
N VAL A 237 -9.34 -23.69 -1.28
CA VAL A 237 -10.41 -23.31 -0.36
C VAL A 237 -9.82 -22.74 0.93
N PHE A 238 -10.43 -21.66 1.41
CA PHE A 238 -10.02 -20.90 2.59
C PHE A 238 -11.20 -20.56 3.48
N HIS A 239 -10.94 -20.22 4.73
CA HIS A 239 -11.98 -19.73 5.64
C HIS A 239 -12.37 -18.28 5.33
N ALA A 240 -11.43 -17.49 4.81
CA ALA A 240 -11.70 -16.17 4.25
C ALA A 240 -10.62 -15.82 3.22
N ILE A 241 -10.89 -14.79 2.41
CA ILE A 241 -9.93 -14.12 1.53
C ILE A 241 -9.98 -12.66 1.97
N GLU A 242 -8.99 -12.23 2.75
CA GLU A 242 -9.06 -11.00 3.57
C GLU A 242 -7.83 -10.09 3.39
N ARG A 243 -8.07 -8.78 3.36
CA ARG A 243 -7.21 -7.71 3.91
C ARG A 243 -7.64 -7.33 5.34
N GLU A 244 -6.83 -6.50 5.99
CA GLU A 244 -7.10 -5.90 7.31
C GLU A 244 -8.38 -5.03 7.36
N ASP A 245 -8.86 -4.54 6.20
CA ASP A 245 -10.11 -3.79 6.01
C ASP A 245 -11.32 -4.67 5.65
N GLY A 246 -11.11 -5.99 5.49
CA GLY A 246 -12.14 -6.95 5.11
C GLY A 246 -12.41 -7.08 3.61
N MET A 247 -11.68 -6.37 2.73
CA MET A 247 -11.84 -6.49 1.28
C MET A 247 -10.88 -7.55 0.69
N PRO A 248 -11.32 -8.38 -0.28
CA PRO A 248 -10.45 -9.36 -0.92
C PRO A 248 -9.49 -8.66 -1.87
N ASP A 249 -8.21 -9.03 -1.77
CA ASP A 249 -7.13 -8.48 -2.59
C ASP A 249 -6.61 -9.50 -3.61
N PHE A 250 -6.44 -9.05 -4.85
CA PHE A 250 -6.02 -9.87 -5.98
C PHE A 250 -4.89 -9.19 -6.76
N ALA A 251 -3.75 -9.88 -6.84
CA ALA A 251 -2.73 -9.58 -7.83
C ALA A 251 -3.12 -10.24 -9.16
N ILE A 252 -3.07 -9.50 -10.26
CA ILE A 252 -3.17 -10.08 -11.61
C ILE A 252 -1.80 -9.99 -12.27
N SER A 253 -1.34 -11.07 -12.90
CA SER A 253 -0.07 -11.06 -13.62
C SER A 253 -0.14 -10.16 -14.86
N ASP A 254 1.00 -9.66 -15.33
CA ASP A 254 1.07 -8.76 -16.49
C ASP A 254 0.45 -9.36 -17.77
N ASP A 255 0.50 -10.69 -17.94
CA ASP A 255 -0.14 -11.40 -19.05
C ASP A 255 -1.64 -11.68 -18.83
N GLY A 256 -2.17 -11.30 -17.67
CA GLY A 256 -3.56 -11.53 -17.26
C GLY A 256 -3.91 -13.01 -17.06
N MET A 257 -2.92 -13.91 -17.03
CA MET A 257 -3.14 -15.35 -16.97
C MET A 257 -3.23 -15.88 -15.54
N PHE A 258 -2.67 -15.17 -14.56
CA PHE A 258 -2.64 -15.57 -13.17
C PHE A 258 -3.31 -14.55 -12.25
N ALA A 259 -3.97 -15.09 -11.23
CA ALA A 259 -4.54 -14.35 -10.12
C ALA A 259 -3.92 -14.86 -8.81
N GLY A 260 -3.19 -13.99 -8.14
CA GLY A 260 -2.58 -14.20 -6.82
C GLY A 260 -3.46 -13.58 -5.74
N TYR A 261 -3.57 -14.24 -4.60
CA TYR A 261 -4.38 -13.76 -3.48
C TYR A 261 -3.90 -14.38 -2.18
N ILE A 262 -4.39 -13.88 -1.04
CA ILE A 262 -4.05 -14.40 0.27
C ILE A 262 -5.29 -14.95 0.94
N GLY A 263 -5.29 -16.27 1.15
CA GLY A 263 -6.36 -16.97 1.86
C GLY A 263 -6.02 -17.19 3.32
N THR A 264 -7.00 -17.13 4.21
CA THR A 264 -6.79 -17.43 5.63
C THR A 264 -7.29 -18.83 5.97
N ARG A 265 -6.56 -19.53 6.84
CA ARG A 265 -7.05 -20.76 7.50
C ARG A 265 -6.87 -20.65 9.01
N TYR A 266 -7.81 -21.22 9.75
CA TYR A 266 -7.69 -21.40 11.18
C TYR A 266 -7.05 -22.76 11.49
N GLY A 267 -6.51 -22.89 12.70
CA GLY A 267 -6.01 -24.18 13.17
C GLY A 267 -7.15 -25.19 13.32
N SER A 268 -6.87 -26.48 13.11
CA SER A 268 -7.86 -27.57 13.22
C SER A 268 -8.62 -27.59 14.56
N ILE A 269 -7.99 -27.13 15.64
CA ILE A 269 -8.63 -26.97 16.95
C ILE A 269 -9.74 -25.92 16.88
N ILE A 270 -9.48 -24.76 16.26
CA ILE A 270 -10.50 -23.71 16.11
C ILE A 270 -11.62 -24.18 15.21
N ASP A 271 -11.33 -24.85 14.11
CA ASP A 271 -12.37 -25.44 13.25
C ASP A 271 -13.27 -26.40 14.04
N SER A 272 -12.66 -27.24 14.88
CA SER A 272 -13.36 -28.19 15.75
C SER A 272 -14.18 -27.49 16.83
N MET A 273 -13.64 -26.43 17.44
CA MET A 273 -14.32 -25.62 18.45
C MET A 273 -15.50 -24.87 17.84
N SER A 274 -15.31 -24.22 16.69
CA SER A 274 -16.38 -23.56 15.94
C SER A 274 -17.46 -24.55 15.52
N ALA A 275 -17.12 -25.70 14.95
CA ALA A 275 -18.10 -26.73 14.60
C ALA A 275 -18.88 -27.24 15.82
N THR A 276 -18.22 -27.36 16.98
CA THR A 276 -18.88 -27.79 18.23
C THR A 276 -19.79 -26.71 18.80
N ALA A 277 -19.33 -25.45 18.84
CA ALA A 277 -20.15 -24.32 19.26
C ALA A 277 -21.42 -24.19 18.40
N TYR A 278 -21.30 -24.32 17.08
CA TYR A 278 -22.45 -24.29 16.19
C TYR A 278 -23.41 -25.46 16.38
N ARG A 279 -22.92 -26.68 16.58
CA ARG A 279 -23.78 -27.83 16.90
C ARG A 279 -24.54 -27.63 18.21
N ILE A 280 -23.91 -27.01 19.21
CA ILE A 280 -24.56 -26.67 20.48
C ILE A 280 -25.64 -25.61 20.25
N LEU A 281 -25.35 -24.55 19.48
CA LEU A 281 -26.33 -23.52 19.14
C LEU A 281 -27.51 -24.08 18.33
N GLU A 282 -27.25 -24.88 17.30
CA GLU A 282 -28.29 -25.54 16.49
C GLU A 282 -29.14 -26.50 17.35
N TRP A 283 -28.52 -27.24 18.28
CA TRP A 283 -29.24 -28.09 19.23
C TRP A 283 -30.14 -27.26 20.15
N VAL A 284 -29.67 -26.12 20.66
CA VAL A 284 -30.47 -25.19 21.47
C VAL A 284 -31.65 -24.66 20.66
N GLU A 285 -31.41 -24.16 19.44
CA GLU A 285 -32.45 -23.63 18.55
C GLU A 285 -33.50 -24.70 18.18
N ARG A 286 -33.09 -25.95 17.93
CA ARG A 286 -34.03 -27.04 17.60
C ARG A 286 -34.82 -27.55 18.79
N LYS A 287 -34.27 -27.54 20.00
CA LYS A 287 -34.91 -28.13 21.18
C LYS A 287 -35.79 -27.17 21.98
N GLU A 288 -35.65 -25.86 21.82
CA GLU A 288 -36.45 -24.89 22.56
C GLU A 288 -37.24 -23.90 21.65
N PRO A 289 -38.42 -24.29 21.15
CA PRO A 289 -39.48 -23.34 20.82
C PRO A 289 -40.49 -23.17 21.97
N ARG A 290 -40.35 -23.88 23.11
CA ARG A 290 -41.43 -24.01 24.11
C ARG A 290 -40.95 -23.83 25.56
N GLU A 291 -41.33 -22.68 26.10
CA GLU A 291 -41.73 -22.35 27.47
C GLU A 291 -40.71 -22.31 28.64
N ASP A 292 -39.50 -22.84 28.57
CA ASP A 292 -38.54 -22.73 29.71
C ASP A 292 -37.09 -22.40 29.28
N GLY A 293 -36.88 -21.22 28.70
CA GLY A 293 -35.60 -20.73 28.16
C GLY A 293 -34.50 -20.40 29.19
N TRP A 294 -34.50 -21.02 30.38
CA TRP A 294 -33.46 -20.78 31.39
C TRP A 294 -32.18 -21.58 31.11
N ARG A 295 -32.29 -22.83 30.62
CA ARG A 295 -31.12 -23.68 30.33
C ARG A 295 -30.30 -23.17 29.13
N SER A 296 -30.94 -22.62 28.11
CA SER A 296 -30.26 -21.94 26.99
C SER A 296 -29.48 -20.71 27.45
N ARG A 297 -29.99 -19.91 28.40
CA ARG A 297 -29.25 -18.75 28.93
C ARG A 297 -28.01 -19.12 29.74
N TYR A 298 -28.03 -20.19 30.54
CA TYR A 298 -26.88 -20.54 31.40
C TYR A 298 -25.82 -21.41 30.72
N ILE A 299 -26.17 -22.17 29.68
CA ILE A 299 -25.18 -23.01 28.95
C ILE A 299 -24.79 -22.36 27.62
N ALA A 300 -25.77 -21.89 26.83
CA ALA A 300 -25.49 -21.35 25.51
C ALA A 300 -24.85 -19.96 25.59
N MET A 301 -25.22 -19.11 26.56
CA MET A 301 -24.67 -17.75 26.63
C MET A 301 -23.19 -17.72 27.00
N PRO A 302 -22.68 -18.48 28.00
CA PRO A 302 -21.24 -18.52 28.28
C PRO A 302 -20.44 -19.13 27.12
N LEU A 303 -20.96 -20.16 26.46
CA LEU A 303 -20.32 -20.75 25.27
C LEU A 303 -20.34 -19.77 24.09
N ALA A 304 -21.46 -19.09 23.85
CA ALA A 304 -21.57 -18.05 22.84
C ALA A 304 -20.61 -16.90 23.15
N MET A 305 -20.46 -16.47 24.41
CA MET A 305 -19.49 -15.44 24.82
C MET A 305 -18.04 -15.92 24.76
N LEU A 306 -17.78 -17.22 24.96
CA LEU A 306 -16.46 -17.81 24.76
C LEU A 306 -16.10 -17.87 23.28
N PHE A 307 -17.07 -18.08 22.39
CA PHE A 307 -16.86 -18.28 20.95
C PHE A 307 -17.43 -17.16 20.07
N THR A 308 -17.77 -16.01 20.66
CA THR A 308 -18.25 -14.85 19.91
C THR A 308 -17.15 -14.44 18.95
N PRO A 309 -17.39 -14.44 17.63
CA PRO A 309 -16.36 -14.16 16.62
C PRO A 309 -15.68 -12.81 16.82
N ASN A 310 -16.35 -11.86 17.47
CA ASN A 310 -15.96 -10.45 17.54
C ASN A 310 -15.56 -9.95 18.93
N GLY A 311 -15.23 -10.81 19.90
CA GLY A 311 -14.77 -10.30 21.22
C GLY A 311 -14.62 -11.27 22.38
N GLY A 312 -14.91 -12.56 22.20
CA GLY A 312 -14.71 -13.58 23.23
C GLY A 312 -13.26 -14.06 23.36
N ILE A 313 -12.93 -14.80 24.42
CA ILE A 313 -11.61 -15.44 24.56
C ILE A 313 -11.29 -16.32 23.33
N GLY A 314 -12.29 -17.00 22.78
CA GLY A 314 -12.18 -17.81 21.57
C GLY A 314 -11.88 -17.00 20.31
N SER A 315 -12.28 -15.72 20.20
CA SER A 315 -11.85 -14.89 19.07
C SER A 315 -10.37 -14.55 19.17
N ALA A 316 -9.84 -14.31 20.38
CA ALA A 316 -8.40 -14.13 20.58
C ALA A 316 -7.61 -15.40 20.22
N PHE A 317 -8.12 -16.59 20.54
CA PHE A 317 -7.52 -17.86 20.10
C PHE A 317 -7.64 -18.05 18.58
N ALA A 318 -8.79 -17.74 17.97
CA ALA A 318 -8.99 -17.80 16.53
C ALA A 318 -8.01 -16.89 15.79
N LEU A 319 -7.91 -15.62 16.21
CA LEU A 319 -6.96 -14.65 15.68
C LEU A 319 -5.50 -15.11 15.81
N ARG A 320 -5.12 -15.72 16.95
CA ARG A 320 -3.77 -16.28 17.14
C ARG A 320 -3.50 -17.53 16.32
N SER A 321 -4.53 -18.33 16.04
CA SER A 321 -4.43 -19.55 15.22
C SER A 321 -4.49 -19.26 13.72
N ARG A 322 -5.01 -18.09 13.33
CA ARG A 322 -5.16 -17.67 11.94
C ARG A 322 -3.80 -17.67 11.27
N ARG A 323 -3.76 -18.27 10.09
CA ARG A 323 -2.58 -18.27 9.22
C ARG A 323 -2.98 -17.82 7.82
N TYR A 324 -2.13 -17.00 7.22
CA TYR A 324 -2.27 -16.44 5.89
C TYR A 324 -1.47 -17.31 4.93
N PHE A 325 -2.14 -17.81 3.90
CA PHE A 325 -1.59 -18.68 2.87
C PHE A 325 -1.72 -17.93 1.56
N PRO A 326 -0.61 -17.38 1.04
CA PRO A 326 -0.61 -16.90 -0.33
C PRO A 326 -0.93 -18.04 -1.28
N ALA A 327 -1.62 -17.70 -2.35
CA ALA A 327 -2.12 -18.65 -3.30
C ALA A 327 -2.16 -18.02 -4.69
N THR A 328 -2.05 -18.88 -5.69
CA THR A 328 -2.53 -18.59 -7.03
C THR A 328 -3.86 -19.30 -7.24
N GLN A 329 -4.52 -19.04 -8.37
CA GLN A 329 -5.71 -19.79 -8.76
C GLN A 329 -5.47 -21.30 -8.92
N HIS A 330 -4.23 -21.78 -8.94
CA HIS A 330 -3.90 -23.19 -9.08
C HIS A 330 -3.62 -23.89 -7.75
N ALA A 331 -2.89 -23.23 -6.85
CA ALA A 331 -2.43 -23.84 -5.62
C ALA A 331 -2.22 -22.80 -4.52
N ALA A 332 -2.42 -23.23 -3.28
CA ALA A 332 -1.99 -22.50 -2.10
C ALA A 332 -0.53 -22.86 -1.80
N TRP A 333 0.22 -21.90 -1.30
CA TRP A 333 1.53 -22.16 -0.73
C TRP A 333 1.44 -23.18 0.41
N ARG A 334 2.50 -23.97 0.59
CA ARG A 334 2.54 -25.02 1.62
C ARG A 334 2.63 -24.44 3.02
N LYS A 335 3.39 -23.34 3.16
CA LYS A 335 3.59 -22.65 4.42
C LYS A 335 2.57 -21.51 4.57
N GLY A 336 1.98 -21.42 5.76
CA GLY A 336 1.15 -20.29 6.17
C GLY A 336 1.89 -19.41 7.17
N TYR A 337 1.69 -18.10 7.07
CA TYR A 337 2.34 -17.07 7.89
C TYR A 337 1.37 -16.53 8.94
N ARG A 338 1.89 -15.87 9.97
CA ARG A 338 1.02 -15.22 10.97
C ARG A 338 0.24 -14.07 10.33
N TYR A 339 0.89 -13.36 9.43
CA TYR A 339 0.31 -12.34 8.57
C TYR A 339 1.06 -12.30 7.25
N ALA A 340 0.35 -11.98 6.17
CA ALA A 340 0.93 -11.82 4.85
C ALA A 340 0.12 -10.77 4.08
N GLU A 341 0.82 -9.94 3.29
CA GLU A 341 0.23 -8.79 2.61
C GLU A 341 0.94 -8.47 1.29
N TYR A 342 0.31 -7.61 0.50
CA TYR A 342 0.82 -7.04 -0.75
C TYR A 342 1.28 -8.07 -1.79
N PRO A 343 0.39 -8.97 -2.24
CA PRO A 343 0.72 -9.85 -3.35
C PRO A 343 0.91 -9.01 -4.63
N PHE A 344 1.99 -9.25 -5.36
CA PHE A 344 2.11 -8.82 -6.76
C PHE A 344 2.88 -9.85 -7.56
N PHE A 345 2.71 -9.84 -8.88
CA PHE A 345 3.50 -10.68 -9.77
C PHE A 345 4.70 -9.92 -10.31
N THR A 346 5.85 -10.58 -10.37
CA THR A 346 6.93 -10.14 -11.26
C THR A 346 6.50 -10.31 -12.72
N PRO A 347 7.12 -9.62 -13.69
CA PRO A 347 6.87 -9.84 -15.12
C PRO A 347 7.16 -11.28 -15.59
N ARG A 348 7.86 -12.08 -14.78
CA ARG A 348 8.13 -13.50 -15.03
C ARG A 348 7.05 -14.44 -14.44
N GLY A 349 6.00 -13.89 -13.84
CA GLY A 349 4.91 -14.66 -13.26
C GLY A 349 5.16 -15.19 -11.84
N ALA A 350 6.27 -14.81 -11.19
CA ALA A 350 6.52 -15.17 -9.80
C ALA A 350 5.69 -14.32 -8.85
N LEU A 351 5.00 -14.94 -7.89
CA LEU A 351 4.19 -14.26 -6.88
C LEU A 351 5.07 -13.81 -5.71
N VAL A 352 5.08 -12.50 -5.45
CA VAL A 352 5.83 -11.83 -4.38
C VAL A 352 4.88 -11.44 -3.27
N VAL A 353 5.25 -11.72 -2.02
CA VAL A 353 4.45 -11.40 -0.82
C VAL A 353 5.36 -10.94 0.30
N THR A 354 4.89 -9.97 1.10
CA THR A 354 5.51 -9.64 2.38
C THR A 354 4.89 -10.51 3.47
N ALA A 355 5.70 -11.35 4.10
CA ALA A 355 5.28 -12.26 5.14
C ALA A 355 5.81 -11.82 6.50
N HIS A 356 4.97 -11.98 7.52
CA HIS A 356 5.27 -11.59 8.90
C HIS A 356 5.00 -12.77 9.85
N ASP A 357 5.92 -13.01 10.78
CA ASP A 357 5.75 -13.97 11.86
C ASP A 357 6.43 -13.51 13.17
N ILE A 358 6.60 -14.43 14.12
CA ILE A 358 7.20 -14.12 15.43
C ILE A 358 8.68 -13.73 15.36
N ASN A 359 9.36 -14.11 14.28
CA ASN A 359 10.77 -13.83 14.05
C ASN A 359 10.98 -12.61 13.12
N GLY A 360 9.93 -11.79 12.94
CA GLY A 360 9.96 -10.59 12.11
C GLY A 360 9.31 -10.76 10.74
N SER A 361 9.73 -9.91 9.81
CA SER A 361 9.21 -9.80 8.45
C SER A 361 10.23 -10.27 7.40
N CYS A 362 9.75 -10.80 6.29
CA CYS A 362 10.57 -11.18 5.14
C CYS A 362 9.76 -11.05 3.84
N VAL A 363 10.45 -10.97 2.71
CA VAL A 363 9.84 -11.08 1.38
C VAL A 363 9.95 -12.52 0.90
N VAL A 364 8.85 -13.05 0.37
CA VAL A 364 8.76 -14.42 -0.14
C VAL A 364 8.39 -14.38 -1.61
N ILE A 365 9.13 -15.10 -2.44
CA ILE A 365 8.90 -15.20 -3.88
C ILE A 365 8.66 -16.67 -4.22
N ASP A 366 7.45 -17.02 -4.65
CA ASP A 366 7.06 -18.41 -4.96
C ASP A 366 7.49 -19.43 -3.89
N GLU A 367 7.16 -19.15 -2.63
CA GLU A 367 7.55 -19.95 -1.45
C GLU A 367 9.04 -19.93 -1.07
N ASP A 368 9.93 -19.24 -1.81
CA ASP A 368 11.33 -19.04 -1.41
C ASP A 368 11.44 -17.84 -0.45
N GLU A 369 11.74 -18.11 0.82
CA GLU A 369 11.84 -17.10 1.87
C GLU A 369 13.18 -16.37 1.81
N GLY A 370 13.11 -15.04 1.67
CA GLY A 370 14.29 -14.19 1.81
C GLY A 370 14.77 -14.04 3.26
N PRO A 371 15.83 -13.24 3.46
CA PRO A 371 16.33 -12.92 4.80
C PRO A 371 15.27 -12.28 5.68
N ARG A 372 15.41 -12.48 7.00
CA ARG A 372 14.51 -11.94 8.02
C ARG A 372 15.01 -10.62 8.59
N PHE A 373 14.05 -9.77 8.88
CA PHE A 373 14.20 -8.39 9.36
C PHE A 373 13.18 -8.10 10.45
N ASP A 374 13.41 -7.07 11.26
CA ASP A 374 12.44 -6.62 12.25
C ASP A 374 11.20 -6.03 11.56
N ALA A 375 11.41 -5.37 10.42
CA ALA A 375 10.37 -4.89 9.51
C ALA A 375 10.89 -4.90 8.07
N VAL A 376 9.97 -5.01 7.11
CA VAL A 376 10.25 -4.90 5.67
C VAL A 376 9.44 -3.73 5.12
N HIS A 377 10.10 -2.87 4.35
CA HIS A 377 9.55 -1.64 3.80
C HIS A 377 9.67 -1.64 2.27
N HIS A 378 8.70 -1.03 1.58
CA HIS A 378 8.76 -0.69 0.15
C HIS A 378 9.18 -1.84 -0.81
N VAL A 379 8.51 -2.99 -0.69
CA VAL A 379 8.70 -4.12 -1.61
C VAL A 379 8.14 -3.79 -3.00
N ARG A 380 8.97 -3.95 -4.04
CA ARG A 380 8.60 -3.63 -5.43
C ARG A 380 9.44 -4.38 -6.46
N TRP A 381 8.95 -4.41 -7.69
CA TRP A 381 9.75 -4.83 -8.85
C TRP A 381 10.54 -3.64 -9.43
N LEU A 382 11.83 -3.83 -9.68
CA LEU A 382 12.68 -2.86 -10.36
C LEU A 382 12.90 -3.29 -11.81
N HIS A 383 12.22 -2.64 -12.75
CA HIS A 383 12.38 -2.95 -14.18
C HIS A 383 13.82 -2.80 -14.68
N ALA A 384 14.55 -1.79 -14.21
CA ALA A 384 15.93 -1.55 -14.61
C ALA A 384 16.88 -2.67 -14.17
N GLU A 385 16.61 -3.30 -13.03
CA GLU A 385 17.44 -4.37 -12.47
C GLU A 385 16.90 -5.78 -12.71
N GLN A 386 15.67 -5.87 -13.26
CA GLN A 386 14.92 -7.12 -13.44
C GLN A 386 14.89 -7.94 -12.15
N ALA A 387 14.58 -7.27 -11.04
CA ALA A 387 14.72 -7.80 -9.69
C ALA A 387 13.62 -7.32 -8.75
N VAL A 388 13.32 -8.09 -7.72
CA VAL A 388 12.52 -7.61 -6.58
C VAL A 388 13.45 -6.86 -5.62
N SER A 389 13.04 -5.66 -5.20
CA SER A 389 13.78 -4.83 -4.27
C SER A 389 12.92 -4.41 -3.08
N TYR A 390 13.53 -4.35 -1.91
CA TYR A 390 12.90 -3.88 -0.68
C TYR A 390 13.94 -3.35 0.31
N VAL A 391 13.48 -2.67 1.36
CA VAL A 391 14.33 -2.22 2.47
C VAL A 391 14.00 -3.02 3.72
N GLY A 392 14.94 -3.81 4.19
CA GLY A 392 14.86 -4.54 5.45
C GLY A 392 15.44 -3.74 6.62
N GLN A 393 14.70 -3.67 7.72
CA GLN A 393 15.14 -3.05 8.96
C GLN A 393 15.74 -4.10 9.91
N ARG A 394 16.94 -3.83 10.43
CA ARG A 394 17.59 -4.64 11.48
C ARG A 394 18.08 -3.73 12.60
N GLY A 395 17.31 -3.66 13.67
CA GLY A 395 17.38 -2.66 14.72
C GLY A 395 17.27 -1.27 14.11
N ASN A 396 18.38 -0.55 14.19
CA ASN A 396 18.52 0.80 13.66
C ASN A 396 19.11 0.86 12.24
N ASN A 397 19.48 -0.27 11.64
CA ASN A 397 20.08 -0.31 10.31
C ASN A 397 19.04 -0.64 9.24
N PHE A 398 19.14 0.04 8.11
CA PHE A 398 18.28 -0.14 6.94
C PHE A 398 19.12 -0.66 5.79
N LEU A 399 18.73 -1.82 5.28
CA LEU A 399 19.44 -2.58 4.27
C LEU A 399 18.55 -2.71 3.04
N ARG A 400 19.04 -2.30 1.87
CA ARG A 400 18.41 -2.59 0.59
C ARG A 400 18.73 -4.02 0.22
N VAL A 401 17.70 -4.79 -0.13
CA VAL A 401 17.86 -6.16 -0.62
C VAL A 401 17.36 -6.22 -2.04
N VAL A 402 18.16 -6.80 -2.93
CA VAL A 402 17.82 -7.04 -4.34
C VAL A 402 17.85 -8.54 -4.62
N VAL A 403 16.75 -9.07 -5.15
CA VAL A 403 16.53 -10.50 -5.41
C VAL A 403 16.38 -10.75 -6.90
N ARG A 404 17.25 -11.60 -7.46
CA ARG A 404 17.34 -11.89 -8.91
C ARG A 404 17.08 -13.34 -9.27
#